data_AF-A0A352TCQ9-F1
#
_entry.id   AF-A0A352TCQ9-F1
#
_cell.length_a   1.000
_cell.length_b   1.000
_cell.length_c   1.000
_cell.angle_alpha   90.00
_cell.angle_beta   90.00
_cell.angle_gamma   90.00
#
_symmetry.space_group_name_H-M   'P 1'
#
loop_
_entity.id
_entity.type
_entity.pdbx_description
1 polymer ?
#
loop_
_entity_poly.entity_id
_entity_poly.type
_entity_poly.pdbx_seq_one_letter_code
_entity_poly.pdbx_strand_id
1 'polypeptide(L)'
;MMSTMNCFQSVTVAFKNPRRKTGLFCVLLTLCLVLFSSCLSTPEGAAKYSVFVTNTKKVALLMPHFMEGTVDSLNLFTGKMGDTSFALQMYIYADDTELSFVLLNEFGVDMGSLYYTGDSLSLDSAVFPKSLKPEYIVADFENAFYSAEALRSNYELNRMQFECTKTSSGETRRIINNGTVIEEITKANGVTTIHNFLRGYTYVLTQAED
;
A
#
# COMPACT_ATOMS: atom_id res chain seq x y z
N MET A 1 -84.48 -37.03 22.76
CA MET A 1 -85.72 -36.28 23.02
C MET A 1 -85.42 -35.35 24.20
N MET A 2 -85.68 -34.04 24.03
CA MET A 2 -85.70 -32.98 25.06
C MET A 2 -84.35 -32.59 25.71
N SER A 3 -83.88 -31.35 25.51
CA SER A 3 -84.24 -30.09 26.23
C SER A 3 -83.49 -30.02 27.57
N THR A 4 -82.33 -29.35 27.65
CA THR A 4 -82.08 -27.92 27.99
C THR A 4 -82.51 -27.45 29.38
N MET A 5 -81.71 -26.51 29.90
CA MET A 5 -81.88 -25.65 31.10
C MET A 5 -81.31 -26.26 32.38
N ASN A 6 -80.43 -25.64 33.16
CA ASN A 6 -80.23 -24.25 33.59
C ASN A 6 -78.88 -24.20 34.38
N CYS A 7 -78.22 -23.12 34.81
CA CYS A 7 -78.33 -21.66 34.74
C CYS A 7 -77.27 -21.12 35.75
N PHE A 8 -76.57 -20.02 35.43
CA PHE A 8 -75.84 -19.08 36.32
C PHE A 8 -74.55 -19.59 37.02
N GLN A 9 -73.49 -18.82 37.27
CA GLN A 9 -73.22 -17.38 37.13
C GLN A 9 -71.68 -17.12 37.11
N SER A 10 -71.32 -15.92 36.64
CA SER A 10 -69.99 -15.39 36.32
C SER A 10 -68.86 -15.51 37.35
N VAL A 11 -67.65 -15.75 36.85
CA VAL A 11 -66.41 -15.14 37.38
C VAL A 11 -65.66 -14.49 36.21
N THR A 12 -65.49 -13.17 36.30
CA THR A 12 -64.67 -12.35 35.41
C THR A 12 -63.21 -12.75 35.55
N VAL A 13 -62.59 -13.26 34.49
CA VAL A 13 -61.12 -13.38 34.39
C VAL A 13 -60.63 -12.33 33.40
N ALA A 14 -59.90 -11.34 33.92
CA ALA A 14 -59.26 -10.31 33.13
C ALA A 14 -58.21 -10.92 32.19
N PHE A 15 -58.43 -10.83 30.88
CA PHE A 15 -57.42 -11.16 29.88
C PHE A 15 -56.34 -10.07 29.86
N LYS A 16 -55.17 -10.37 30.45
CA LYS A 16 -53.95 -9.57 30.27
C LYS A 16 -53.16 -10.10 29.07
N ASN A 17 -53.21 -9.33 28.00
CA ASN A 17 -52.64 -9.53 26.68
C ASN A 17 -51.13 -9.91 26.69
N PRO A 18 -50.67 -11.06 26.14
CA PRO A 18 -49.25 -11.37 25.98
C PRO A 18 -48.79 -11.05 24.55
N ARG A 19 -48.75 -9.78 24.18
CA ARG A 19 -48.18 -9.32 22.90
C ARG A 19 -47.10 -8.26 23.15
N ARG A 20 -45.93 -8.65 23.67
CA ARG A 20 -44.83 -7.67 23.84
C ARG A 20 -43.40 -8.19 23.96
N LYS A 21 -43.11 -9.47 23.66
CA LYS A 21 -41.73 -10.01 23.86
C LYS A 21 -41.07 -10.63 22.62
N THR A 22 -41.79 -10.85 21.51
CA THR A 22 -41.22 -11.45 20.28
C THR A 22 -40.60 -10.44 19.32
N GLY A 23 -41.04 -9.17 19.32
CA GLY A 23 -40.50 -8.16 18.40
C GLY A 23 -39.09 -7.67 18.76
N LEU A 24 -38.76 -7.60 20.05
CA LEU A 24 -37.47 -7.06 20.51
C LEU A 24 -36.31 -8.01 20.21
N PHE A 25 -36.55 -9.33 20.23
CA PHE A 25 -35.52 -10.34 19.98
C PHE A 25 -35.11 -10.39 18.50
N CYS A 26 -36.07 -10.22 17.58
CA CYS A 26 -35.77 -10.16 16.14
C CYS A 26 -35.00 -8.90 15.73
N VAL A 27 -35.26 -7.75 16.37
CA VAL A 27 -34.54 -6.49 16.08
C VAL A 27 -33.11 -6.53 16.62
N LEU A 28 -32.87 -7.18 17.77
CA LEU A 28 -31.52 -7.33 18.31
C LEU A 28 -30.67 -8.27 17.44
N LEU A 29 -31.27 -9.33 16.90
CA LEU A 29 -30.58 -10.30 16.04
C LEU A 29 -30.18 -9.70 14.68
N THR A 30 -31.05 -8.88 14.08
CA THR A 30 -30.71 -8.14 12.85
C THR A 30 -29.67 -7.07 13.09
N LEU A 31 -29.69 -6.38 14.24
CA LEU A 31 -28.66 -5.40 14.59
C LEU A 31 -27.28 -6.05 14.80
N CYS A 32 -27.23 -7.24 15.40
CA CYS A 32 -25.98 -8.00 15.52
C CYS A 32 -25.45 -8.49 14.16
N LEU A 33 -26.31 -8.92 13.23
CA LEU A 33 -25.88 -9.36 11.90
C LEU A 33 -25.27 -8.22 11.06
N VAL A 34 -25.75 -6.98 11.20
CA VAL A 34 -25.19 -5.81 10.50
C VAL A 34 -23.81 -5.43 11.05
N LEU A 35 -23.51 -5.72 12.32
CA LEU A 35 -22.21 -5.41 12.94
C LEU A 35 -21.08 -6.36 12.51
N PHE A 36 -21.39 -7.55 11.97
CA PHE A 36 -20.39 -8.50 11.47
C PHE A 36 -20.09 -8.37 9.97
N SER A 37 -20.82 -7.52 9.23
CA SER A 37 -20.57 -7.29 7.80
C SER A 37 -19.57 -6.18 7.52
N SER A 38 -18.97 -5.57 8.55
CA SER A 38 -17.89 -4.59 8.42
C SER A 38 -16.50 -5.22 8.60
N CYS A 39 -16.28 -6.41 8.03
CA CYS A 39 -14.93 -6.78 7.62
C CYS A 39 -14.62 -5.94 6.38
N LEU A 40 -13.98 -4.79 6.61
CA LEU A 40 -13.30 -4.06 5.56
C LEU A 40 -12.22 -5.03 5.03
N SER A 41 -12.45 -5.62 3.86
CA SER A 41 -11.45 -6.46 3.21
C SER A 41 -10.19 -5.63 3.07
N THR A 42 -9.12 -6.01 3.79
CA THR A 42 -7.79 -5.49 3.53
C THR A 42 -7.53 -5.71 2.04
N PRO A 43 -7.10 -4.69 1.28
CA PRO A 43 -6.78 -4.89 -0.12
C PRO A 43 -5.83 -6.07 -0.23
N GLU A 44 -6.20 -7.06 -1.02
CA GLU A 44 -5.42 -8.27 -1.22
C GLU A 44 -4.00 -7.87 -1.67
N GLY A 45 -2.98 -8.22 -0.89
CA GLY A 45 -1.59 -7.88 -1.18
C GLY A 45 -1.08 -6.52 -0.67
N ALA A 46 -1.88 -5.75 0.09
CA ALA A 46 -1.38 -4.56 0.77
C ALA A 46 -0.51 -4.95 1.98
N ALA A 47 0.71 -4.43 2.02
CA ALA A 47 1.60 -4.59 3.16
C ALA A 47 1.13 -3.76 4.36
N LYS A 48 1.77 -3.99 5.51
CA LYS A 48 1.49 -3.28 6.77
C LYS A 48 1.73 -1.76 6.68
N TYR A 49 2.62 -1.35 5.78
CA TYR A 49 3.12 0.01 5.69
C TYR A 49 2.41 0.80 4.59
N SER A 50 2.44 2.13 4.71
CA SER A 50 1.78 3.02 3.74
C SER A 50 2.40 4.40 3.72
N VAL A 51 2.42 5.03 2.55
CA VAL A 51 3.14 6.28 2.30
C VAL A 51 2.20 7.35 1.74
N PHE A 52 2.46 8.61 2.11
CA PHE A 52 1.77 9.76 1.54
C PHE A 52 2.42 10.17 0.21
N VAL A 53 1.86 9.71 -0.90
CA VAL A 53 2.33 10.07 -2.26
C VAL A 53 1.98 11.52 -2.60
N THR A 54 0.89 12.03 -2.01
CA THR A 54 0.56 13.46 -2.02
C THR A 54 0.31 13.94 -0.59
N ASN A 55 0.03 15.24 -0.41
CA ASN A 55 -0.29 15.79 0.91
C ASN A 55 -1.59 15.20 1.52
N THR A 56 -2.44 14.54 0.72
CA THR A 56 -3.75 14.05 1.16
C THR A 56 -4.03 12.58 0.82
N LYS A 57 -3.29 12.01 -0.14
CA LYS A 57 -3.50 10.64 -0.62
C LYS A 57 -2.40 9.73 -0.13
N LYS A 58 -2.81 8.57 0.39
CA LYS A 58 -1.93 7.56 0.97
C LYS A 58 -2.10 6.25 0.21
N VAL A 59 -1.01 5.62 -0.20
CA VAL A 59 -1.04 4.28 -0.80
C VAL A 59 -0.40 3.28 0.16
N ALA A 60 -0.89 2.03 0.14
CA ALA A 60 -0.21 0.95 0.84
C ALA A 60 1.08 0.59 0.07
N LEU A 61 2.12 0.22 0.81
CA LEU A 61 3.25 -0.47 0.18
C LEU A 61 2.77 -1.85 -0.29
N LEU A 62 3.37 -2.35 -1.37
CA LEU A 62 3.04 -3.64 -1.93
C LEU A 62 3.91 -4.73 -1.29
N MET A 63 3.38 -5.94 -1.17
CA MET A 63 4.19 -7.09 -0.74
C MET A 63 5.28 -7.40 -1.80
N PRO A 64 6.47 -7.89 -1.40
CA PRO A 64 7.55 -8.23 -2.34
C PRO A 64 7.15 -9.17 -3.49
N HIS A 65 6.17 -10.06 -3.30
CA HIS A 65 5.72 -10.97 -4.34
C HIS A 65 5.15 -10.30 -5.60
N PHE A 66 4.93 -8.98 -5.58
CA PHE A 66 4.58 -8.19 -6.76
C PHE A 66 5.79 -7.73 -7.59
N MET A 67 7.02 -8.05 -7.20
CA MET A 67 8.24 -7.68 -7.93
C MET A 67 8.26 -8.27 -9.35
N GLU A 68 8.66 -7.48 -10.36
CA GLU A 68 8.91 -8.00 -11.72
C GLU A 68 10.35 -8.55 -11.81
N GLY A 69 10.51 -9.84 -11.49
CA GLY A 69 11.80 -10.52 -11.56
C GLY A 69 12.70 -10.25 -10.34
N THR A 70 14.00 -10.42 -10.52
CA THR A 70 15.00 -10.22 -9.46
C THR A 70 15.93 -9.07 -9.83
N VAL A 71 16.27 -8.24 -8.85
CA VAL A 71 17.37 -7.27 -8.94
C VAL A 71 18.45 -7.74 -7.99
N ASP A 72 19.61 -8.04 -8.54
CA ASP A 72 20.83 -8.37 -7.78
C ASP A 72 21.96 -7.61 -8.47
N SER A 73 22.27 -6.41 -7.99
CA SER A 73 23.23 -5.54 -8.66
C SER A 73 23.84 -4.46 -7.78
N LEU A 74 25.09 -4.12 -8.09
CA LEU A 74 25.74 -2.91 -7.60
C LEU A 74 25.40 -1.75 -8.54
N ASN A 75 24.99 -0.62 -7.95
CA ASN A 75 24.57 0.57 -8.69
C ASN A 75 25.32 1.79 -8.18
N LEU A 76 25.69 2.71 -9.07
CA LEU A 76 25.95 4.09 -8.69
C LEU A 76 24.59 4.76 -8.43
N PHE A 77 24.36 5.12 -7.18
CA PHE A 77 23.16 5.81 -6.73
C PHE A 77 23.47 7.30 -6.54
N THR A 78 22.84 8.12 -7.37
CA THR A 78 22.93 9.59 -7.26
C THR A 78 21.57 10.17 -6.95
N GLY A 79 21.57 11.27 -6.20
CA GLY A 79 20.36 11.99 -5.87
C GLY A 79 20.57 13.49 -5.89
N LYS A 80 19.50 14.21 -6.23
CA LYS A 80 19.42 15.67 -6.19
C LYS A 80 18.12 16.09 -5.54
N MET A 81 18.20 16.99 -4.57
CA MET A 81 17.05 17.58 -3.88
C MET A 81 17.35 19.06 -3.63
N GLY A 82 16.64 19.95 -4.35
CA GLY A 82 16.99 21.37 -4.38
C GLY A 82 18.45 21.58 -4.82
N ASP A 83 19.23 22.25 -3.97
CA ASP A 83 20.65 22.53 -4.19
C ASP A 83 21.59 21.44 -3.66
N THR A 84 21.06 20.41 -3.00
CA THR A 84 21.86 19.32 -2.45
C THR A 84 21.91 18.15 -3.41
N SER A 85 23.10 17.56 -3.59
CA SER A 85 23.27 16.32 -4.32
C SER A 85 24.19 15.35 -3.58
N PHE A 86 24.02 14.06 -3.83
CA PHE A 86 24.89 13.01 -3.34
C PHE A 86 25.20 12.00 -4.46
N ALA A 87 26.29 11.25 -4.28
CA ALA A 87 26.64 10.10 -5.08
C ALA A 87 27.29 9.05 -4.16
N LEU A 88 26.82 7.82 -4.25
CA LEU A 88 27.34 6.68 -3.50
C LEU A 88 27.06 5.37 -4.25
N GLN A 89 27.68 4.29 -3.82
CA GLN A 89 27.37 2.96 -4.33
C GLN A 89 26.20 2.36 -3.55
N MET A 90 25.30 1.66 -4.22
CA MET A 90 24.21 0.94 -3.59
C MET A 90 24.14 -0.46 -4.17
N TYR A 91 24.37 -1.46 -3.32
CA TYR A 91 24.05 -2.84 -3.67
C TYR A 91 22.57 -3.08 -3.39
N ILE A 92 21.87 -3.62 -4.38
CA ILE A 92 20.44 -3.91 -4.31
C ILE A 92 20.26 -5.41 -4.46
N TYR A 93 19.57 -6.02 -3.51
CA TYR A 93 18.96 -7.32 -3.65
C TYR A 93 17.44 -7.18 -3.52
N ALA A 94 16.67 -7.65 -4.49
CA ALA A 94 15.23 -7.62 -4.45
C ALA A 94 14.62 -8.75 -5.26
N ASP A 95 13.68 -9.49 -4.66
CA ASP A 95 12.96 -10.59 -5.29
C ASP A 95 11.49 -10.63 -4.82
N ASP A 96 10.82 -11.78 -4.97
CA ASP A 96 9.43 -11.97 -4.57
C ASP A 96 9.23 -12.14 -3.04
N THR A 97 10.30 -12.08 -2.25
CA THR A 97 10.30 -12.27 -0.80
C THR A 97 10.81 -11.05 -0.02
N GLU A 98 11.82 -10.35 -0.52
CA GLU A 98 12.44 -9.24 0.18
C GLU A 98 13.01 -8.15 -0.73
N LEU A 99 13.25 -6.99 -0.14
CA LEU A 99 13.98 -5.86 -0.69
C LEU A 99 15.06 -5.45 0.31
N SER A 100 16.31 -5.42 -0.14
CA SER A 100 17.47 -5.08 0.66
C SER A 100 18.37 -4.11 -0.10
N PHE A 101 18.77 -3.03 0.57
CA PHE A 101 19.81 -2.12 0.10
C PHE A 101 20.98 -2.12 1.07
N VAL A 102 22.19 -2.07 0.51
CA VAL A 102 23.40 -1.72 1.25
C VAL A 102 24.01 -0.49 0.59
N LEU A 103 24.12 0.59 1.36
CA LEU A 103 24.70 1.85 0.93
C LEU A 103 26.19 1.84 1.24
N LEU A 104 27.01 2.15 0.26
CA LEU A 104 28.46 2.07 0.34
C LEU A 104 29.06 3.40 -0.14
N ASN A 105 30.08 3.90 0.55
CA ASN A 105 30.85 5.02 0.01
C ASN A 105 31.78 4.55 -1.13
N GLU A 106 32.56 5.47 -1.70
CA GLU A 106 33.49 5.18 -2.79
C GLU A 106 34.58 4.15 -2.45
N PHE A 107 34.84 3.92 -1.16
CA PHE A 107 35.80 2.93 -0.66
C PHE A 107 35.15 1.60 -0.26
N GLY A 108 33.85 1.43 -0.52
CA GLY A 108 33.11 0.21 -0.13
C GLY A 108 32.84 0.11 1.37
N VAL A 109 32.92 1.23 2.12
CA VAL A 109 32.57 1.26 3.54
C VAL A 109 31.06 1.39 3.66
N ASP A 110 30.47 0.61 4.57
CA ASP A 110 29.05 0.65 4.91
C ASP A 110 28.64 2.04 5.41
N MET A 111 27.61 2.58 4.76
CA MET A 111 26.99 3.88 5.04
C MET A 111 25.52 3.72 5.45
N GLY A 112 24.99 2.50 5.49
CA GLY A 112 23.62 2.20 5.86
C GLY A 112 23.02 1.01 5.13
N SER A 113 21.88 0.56 5.62
CA SER A 113 21.07 -0.49 5.01
C SER A 113 19.58 -0.18 5.10
N LEU A 114 18.84 -0.69 4.13
CA LEU A 114 17.38 -0.74 4.14
C LEU A 114 16.93 -2.18 3.96
N TYR A 115 15.91 -2.60 4.68
CA TYR A 115 15.33 -3.93 4.55
C TYR A 115 13.80 -3.87 4.59
N TYR A 116 13.13 -4.63 3.72
CA TYR A 116 11.68 -4.71 3.62
C TYR A 116 11.18 -6.09 3.18
N THR A 117 10.17 -6.61 3.88
CA THR A 117 9.52 -7.92 3.59
C THR A 117 8.01 -7.83 3.46
N GLY A 118 7.44 -6.63 3.53
CA GLY A 118 6.01 -6.40 3.72
C GLY A 118 5.57 -6.37 5.19
N ASP A 119 6.12 -7.26 6.01
CA ASP A 119 5.82 -7.32 7.45
C ASP A 119 6.82 -6.55 8.33
N SER A 120 8.08 -6.48 7.86
CA SER A 120 9.16 -5.71 8.47
C SER A 120 9.65 -4.62 7.54
N LEU A 121 10.05 -3.49 8.12
CA LEU A 121 10.70 -2.36 7.46
C LEU A 121 11.72 -1.75 8.41
N SER A 122 12.98 -1.67 7.99
CA SER A 122 14.04 -1.01 8.74
C SER A 122 14.95 -0.20 7.82
N LEU A 123 15.44 0.92 8.33
CA LEU A 123 16.46 1.75 7.71
C LEU A 123 17.44 2.19 8.78
N ASP A 124 18.71 1.90 8.53
CA ASP A 124 19.84 2.51 9.23
C ASP A 124 20.69 3.24 8.19
N SER A 125 21.01 4.50 8.39
CA SER A 125 21.75 5.26 7.38
C SER A 125 22.45 6.47 7.97
N ALA A 126 23.72 6.63 7.58
CA ALA A 126 24.49 7.85 7.79
C ALA A 126 24.29 8.87 6.65
N VAL A 127 23.66 8.47 5.55
CA VAL A 127 23.46 9.27 4.33
C VAL A 127 22.13 10.02 4.37
N PHE A 128 21.06 9.31 4.70
CA PHE A 128 19.73 9.89 4.68
C PHE A 128 19.44 10.67 5.96
N PRO A 129 18.68 11.78 5.87
CA PRO A 129 18.30 12.52 7.06
C PRO A 129 17.40 11.65 7.93
N LYS A 130 17.56 11.73 9.26
CA LYS A 130 16.76 10.94 10.22
C LYS A 130 15.24 11.19 10.15
N SER A 131 14.82 12.28 9.49
CA SER A 131 13.43 12.61 9.23
C SER A 131 12.83 11.90 8.01
N LEU A 132 13.66 11.34 7.12
CA LEU A 132 13.20 10.56 5.98
C LEU A 132 12.60 9.25 6.49
N LYS A 133 11.35 9.00 6.11
CA LYS A 133 10.70 7.74 6.44
C LYS A 133 11.07 6.69 5.39
N PRO A 134 11.46 5.47 5.78
CA PRO A 134 11.89 4.44 4.85
C PRO A 134 10.79 4.04 3.85
N GLU A 135 9.51 4.20 4.20
CA GLU A 135 8.39 3.92 3.31
C GLU A 135 8.43 4.72 2.02
N TYR A 136 9.03 5.92 2.02
CA TYR A 136 9.21 6.70 0.78
C TYR A 136 10.24 6.06 -0.15
N ILE A 137 11.34 5.54 0.40
CA ILE A 137 12.38 4.90 -0.40
C ILE A 137 11.84 3.59 -0.99
N VAL A 138 11.11 2.80 -0.18
CA VAL A 138 10.48 1.57 -0.67
C VAL A 138 9.45 1.88 -1.75
N ALA A 139 8.58 2.88 -1.55
CA ALA A 139 7.59 3.24 -2.56
C ALA A 139 8.21 3.66 -3.90
N ASP A 140 9.28 4.46 -3.88
CA ASP A 140 10.00 4.86 -5.09
C ASP A 140 10.59 3.62 -5.81
N PHE A 141 11.12 2.65 -5.06
CA PHE A 141 11.61 1.40 -5.61
C PHE A 141 10.48 0.53 -6.17
N GLU A 142 9.39 0.36 -5.44
CA GLU A 142 8.19 -0.36 -5.89
C GLU A 142 7.69 0.22 -7.22
N ASN A 143 7.55 1.55 -7.29
CA ASN A 143 7.11 2.24 -8.48
C ASN A 143 8.01 1.94 -9.69
N ALA A 144 9.31 1.71 -9.48
CA ALA A 144 10.26 1.42 -10.53
C ALA A 144 10.35 -0.06 -10.95
N PHE A 145 10.13 -1.01 -10.02
CA PHE A 145 10.46 -2.42 -10.27
C PHE A 145 9.31 -3.41 -10.04
N TYR A 146 8.20 -3.01 -9.41
CA TYR A 146 7.07 -3.92 -9.18
C TYR A 146 6.15 -3.99 -10.39
N SER A 147 5.22 -4.95 -10.36
CA SER A 147 4.22 -5.19 -11.40
C SER A 147 3.43 -3.93 -11.72
N ALA A 148 3.43 -3.55 -12.99
CA ALA A 148 2.65 -2.42 -13.47
C ALA A 148 1.14 -2.59 -13.21
N GLU A 149 0.64 -3.82 -13.19
CA GLU A 149 -0.76 -4.14 -12.88
C GLU A 149 -1.09 -3.93 -11.40
N ALA A 150 -0.22 -4.42 -10.51
CA ALA A 150 -0.38 -4.27 -9.07
C ALA A 150 -0.30 -2.80 -8.66
N LEU A 151 0.68 -2.06 -9.20
CA LEU A 151 0.80 -0.62 -8.97
C LEU A 151 -0.44 0.13 -9.45
N ARG A 152 -0.94 -0.18 -10.65
CA ARG A 152 -2.18 0.43 -11.16
C ARG A 152 -3.35 0.22 -10.21
N SER A 153 -3.59 -1.02 -9.80
CA SER A 153 -4.66 -1.35 -8.87
C SER A 153 -4.51 -0.58 -7.55
N ASN A 154 -3.29 -0.49 -7.00
CA ASN A 154 -3.00 0.21 -5.75
C ASN A 154 -3.26 1.74 -5.83
N TYR A 155 -2.84 2.38 -6.92
CA TYR A 155 -3.07 3.82 -7.12
C TYR A 155 -4.54 4.15 -7.40
N GLU A 156 -5.26 3.30 -8.13
CA GLU A 156 -6.67 3.50 -8.46
C GLU A 156 -7.57 3.50 -7.20
N LEU A 157 -7.25 2.70 -6.18
CA LEU A 157 -7.94 2.72 -4.88
C LEU A 157 -7.95 4.12 -4.24
N ASN A 158 -6.96 4.94 -4.56
CA ASN A 158 -6.81 6.31 -4.05
C ASN A 158 -7.16 7.39 -5.08
N ARG A 159 -7.89 7.02 -6.15
CA ARG A 159 -8.28 7.91 -7.25
C ARG A 159 -7.06 8.58 -7.88
N MET A 160 -5.97 7.84 -8.01
CA MET A 160 -4.78 8.23 -8.76
C MET A 160 -4.65 7.32 -9.96
N GLN A 161 -3.82 7.71 -10.92
CA GLN A 161 -3.58 6.91 -12.12
C GLN A 161 -2.12 6.51 -12.16
N PHE A 162 -1.88 5.28 -12.62
CA PHE A 162 -0.56 4.77 -12.92
C PHE A 162 -0.53 4.34 -14.38
N GLU A 163 0.42 4.89 -15.13
CA GLU A 163 0.66 4.56 -16.52
C GLU A 163 2.02 3.90 -16.66
N CYS A 164 2.11 2.89 -17.52
CA CYS A 164 3.36 2.22 -17.88
C CYS A 164 3.38 2.04 -19.40
N THR A 165 4.42 2.56 -20.03
CA THR A 165 4.67 2.46 -21.47
C THR A 165 6.00 1.76 -21.66
N LYS A 166 5.98 0.56 -22.25
CA LYS A 166 7.17 -0.20 -22.63
C LYS A 166 7.46 0.01 -24.12
N THR A 167 8.71 0.31 -24.47
CA THR A 167 9.20 0.41 -25.85
C THR A 167 10.36 -0.56 -26.06
N SER A 168 10.89 -0.67 -27.28
CA SER A 168 12.10 -1.45 -27.54
C SER A 168 13.36 -0.90 -26.86
N SER A 169 13.35 0.38 -26.46
CA SER A 169 14.49 1.08 -25.87
C SER A 169 14.40 1.23 -24.35
N GLY A 170 13.30 0.80 -23.73
CA GLY A 170 13.11 0.96 -22.29
C GLY A 170 11.67 1.01 -21.84
N GLU A 171 11.46 1.54 -20.64
CA GLU A 171 10.17 1.65 -19.98
C GLU A 171 10.01 3.03 -19.35
N THR A 172 8.83 3.60 -19.45
CA THR A 172 8.44 4.83 -18.75
C THR A 172 7.21 4.56 -17.91
N ARG A 173 7.27 4.90 -16.63
CA ARG A 173 6.16 4.80 -15.67
C ARG A 173 5.80 6.19 -15.16
N ARG A 174 4.52 6.46 -14.96
CA ARG A 174 4.02 7.75 -14.47
C ARG A 174 2.96 7.55 -13.41
N ILE A 175 3.06 8.33 -12.34
CA ILE A 175 2.03 8.45 -11.32
C ILE A 175 1.38 9.82 -11.50
N ILE A 176 0.07 9.82 -11.67
CA ILE A 176 -0.71 10.99 -12.04
C ILE A 176 -1.78 11.23 -10.97
N ASN A 177 -1.86 12.48 -10.53
CA ASN A 177 -2.88 12.95 -9.61
C ASN A 177 -3.62 14.13 -10.24
N ASN A 178 -4.94 13.99 -10.42
CA ASN A 178 -5.81 15.02 -11.00
C ASN A 178 -5.29 15.58 -12.35
N GLY A 179 -4.77 14.70 -13.21
CA GLY A 179 -4.23 15.06 -14.53
C GLY A 179 -2.80 15.64 -14.51
N THR A 180 -2.16 15.76 -13.35
CA THR A 180 -0.75 16.18 -13.23
C THR A 180 0.14 14.98 -12.92
N VAL A 181 1.21 14.79 -13.71
CA VAL A 181 2.27 13.82 -13.39
C VAL A 181 3.02 14.31 -12.16
N ILE A 182 2.98 13.53 -11.08
CA ILE A 182 3.66 13.86 -9.82
C ILE A 182 4.98 13.12 -9.67
N GLU A 183 5.13 12.00 -10.35
CA GLU A 183 6.35 11.22 -10.43
C GLU A 183 6.45 10.52 -11.78
N GLU A 184 7.65 10.51 -12.36
CA GLU A 184 7.97 9.77 -13.57
C GLU A 184 9.22 8.93 -13.32
N ILE A 185 9.18 7.67 -13.78
CA ILE A 185 10.31 6.75 -13.75
C ILE A 185 10.66 6.39 -15.20
N THR A 186 11.92 6.49 -15.56
CA THR A 186 12.43 6.01 -16.86
C THR A 186 13.50 4.96 -16.63
N LYS A 187 13.43 3.86 -17.40
CA LYS A 187 14.36 2.74 -17.35
C LYS A 187 14.89 2.48 -18.75
N ALA A 188 16.19 2.63 -18.96
CA ALA A 188 16.84 2.35 -20.24
C ALA A 188 18.33 2.09 -20.03
N ASN A 189 18.89 1.10 -20.73
CA ASN A 189 20.33 0.83 -20.77
C ASN A 189 21.00 0.74 -19.39
N GLY A 190 20.41 0.00 -18.45
CA GLY A 190 20.94 -0.13 -17.08
C GLY A 190 20.79 1.12 -16.20
N VAL A 191 20.12 2.17 -16.68
CA VAL A 191 19.84 3.40 -15.93
C VAL A 191 18.36 3.45 -15.57
N THR A 192 18.08 3.64 -14.28
CA THR A 192 16.74 3.97 -13.76
C THR A 192 16.77 5.38 -13.19
N THR A 193 15.96 6.28 -13.75
CA THR A 193 15.77 7.64 -13.22
C THR A 193 14.39 7.75 -12.62
N ILE A 194 14.31 8.22 -11.38
CA ILE A 194 13.07 8.52 -10.66
C ILE A 194 13.03 10.03 -10.46
N HIS A 195 12.03 10.69 -11.02
CA HIS A 195 11.84 12.13 -10.88
C HIS A 195 10.49 12.41 -10.21
N ASN A 196 10.54 12.86 -8.96
CA ASN A 196 9.36 13.24 -8.20
C ASN A 196 9.11 14.75 -8.34
N PHE A 197 8.26 15.13 -9.29
CA PHE A 197 7.90 16.52 -9.57
C PHE A 197 7.21 17.21 -8.38
N LEU A 198 6.44 16.46 -7.59
CA LEU A 198 5.72 17.01 -6.45
C LEU A 198 6.65 17.39 -5.28
N ARG A 199 7.70 16.60 -5.06
CA ARG A 199 8.66 16.80 -3.95
C ARG A 199 9.98 17.43 -4.39
N GLY A 200 10.21 17.58 -5.69
CA GLY A 200 11.37 18.30 -6.24
C GLY A 200 12.68 17.55 -6.08
N TYR A 201 12.66 16.22 -6.15
CA TYR A 201 13.88 15.40 -6.14
C TYR A 201 14.00 14.51 -7.37
N THR A 202 15.24 14.16 -7.67
CA THR A 202 15.58 13.17 -8.68
C THR A 202 16.56 12.17 -8.09
N TYR A 203 16.32 10.89 -8.35
CA TYR A 203 17.23 9.80 -8.06
C TYR A 203 17.62 9.10 -9.36
N VAL A 204 18.86 8.66 -9.46
CA VAL A 204 19.36 7.89 -10.59
C VAL A 204 20.13 6.68 -10.05
N LEU A 205 19.75 5.51 -10.54
CA LEU A 205 20.45 4.24 -10.36
C LEU A 205 21.11 3.90 -11.68
N THR A 206 22.44 3.84 -11.70
CA THR A 206 23.20 3.37 -12.85
C THR A 206 23.85 2.04 -12.47
N GLN A 207 23.39 0.95 -13.08
CA GLN A 207 23.97 -0.37 -12.84
C GLN A 207 25.45 -0.36 -13.22
N ALA A 208 26.30 -0.90 -12.34
CA ALA A 208 27.70 -1.13 -12.68
C ALA A 208 27.77 -2.15 -13.82
N GLU A 209 28.65 -1.91 -14.80
CA GLU A 209 28.92 -2.89 -15.86
C GLU A 209 29.67 -4.09 -15.26
N ASP A 210 29.22 -5.30 -15.60
CA ASP A 210 29.93 -6.56 -15.29
C ASP A 210 31.18 -6.73 -16.18
#